data_AF-A0A067T6M1-F1
#
_entry.id   AF-A0A067T6M1-F1
#
_cell.length_a   1.000
_cell.length_b   1.000
_cell.length_c   1.000
_cell.angle_alpha   90.00
_cell.angle_beta   90.00
_cell.angle_gamma   90.00
#
_symmetry.space_group_name_H-M   'P 1'
#
loop_
_entity.id
_entity.type
_entity.pdbx_description
1 polymer ?
#
loop_
_entity_poly.entity_id
_entity_poly.type
_entity_poly.pdbx_seq_one_letter_code
_entity_poly.pdbx_strand_id
1 'polypeptide(L)'
;MIITESVDNSDAISVTNTLVVDTKETEKLPRFFSALTYASLGLSFIPFVFSLIIIQISRINSIPTILAYFFSTPFHLAALLLIWQQSRQIDMQLPFHPTSWRSIAYISFLAAMWLFAMITAGMGARAFVAGTRTCTTVFSDGHSRSVCYDNHFNRMVGFLISATAIAVLEAFVLCVMAFLCFRSRPRKQTPQVPSPRSSSPSPSPSPKVLSA
;
A
#
# COMPACT_ATOMS: atom_id res chain seq x y z
N MET A 1 -42.28 0.15 71.73
CA MET A 1 -42.15 -0.37 70.35
C MET A 1 -40.67 -0.30 70.01
N ILE A 2 -40.10 -1.45 69.70
CA ILE A 2 -38.66 -1.73 69.63
C ILE A 2 -38.05 -1.20 68.31
N ILE A 3 -36.75 -0.93 68.40
CA ILE A 3 -35.82 -0.24 67.51
C ILE A 3 -35.33 -1.15 66.36
N THR A 4 -35.03 -0.51 65.22
CA THR A 4 -34.15 -0.89 64.07
C THR A 4 -34.31 -2.24 63.37
N GLU A 5 -34.59 -2.15 62.06
CA GLU A 5 -33.71 -2.76 61.06
C GLU A 5 -33.46 -1.76 59.92
N SER A 6 -32.28 -1.15 59.98
CA SER A 6 -31.61 -0.52 58.86
C SER A 6 -31.14 -1.62 57.92
N VAL A 7 -31.91 -1.88 56.87
CA VAL A 7 -31.47 -2.75 55.78
C VAL A 7 -30.55 -1.93 54.88
N ASP A 8 -29.27 -2.25 54.99
CA ASP A 8 -28.21 -1.99 54.02
C ASP A 8 -28.72 -2.14 52.59
N ASN A 9 -28.63 -1.06 51.82
CA ASN A 9 -28.45 -1.13 50.37
C ASN A 9 -27.42 -0.06 49.95
N SER A 10 -26.30 -0.05 50.68
CA SER A 10 -25.06 0.64 50.33
C SER A 10 -24.13 -0.32 49.56
N ASP A 11 -24.63 -1.02 48.55
CA ASP A 11 -23.83 -1.92 47.69
C ASP A 11 -24.44 -2.10 46.29
N ALA A 12 -24.74 -0.98 45.62
CA ALA A 12 -24.87 -0.95 44.17
C ALA A 12 -24.01 0.17 43.56
N ILE A 13 -22.83 0.39 44.13
CA ILE A 13 -21.67 0.93 43.40
C ILE A 13 -20.97 -0.29 42.79
N SER A 14 -21.62 -0.91 41.81
CA SER A 14 -21.03 -1.97 40.99
C SER A 14 -20.75 -1.40 39.61
N VAL A 15 -19.61 -0.72 39.53
CA VAL A 15 -18.59 -0.86 38.50
C VAL A 15 -19.04 -1.72 37.30
N THR A 16 -19.80 -1.10 36.42
CA THR A 16 -19.93 -1.49 35.01
C THR A 16 -19.74 -0.18 34.25
N ASN A 17 -18.54 0.29 33.92
CA ASN A 17 -17.40 -0.43 33.36
C ASN A 17 -17.83 -1.53 32.36
N THR A 18 -18.90 -1.28 31.63
CA THR A 18 -18.84 -1.44 30.20
C THR A 18 -18.15 -0.16 29.71
N LEU A 19 -16.82 -0.10 29.62
CA LEU A 19 -16.09 -0.85 28.60
C LEU A 19 -17.01 -1.01 27.38
N VAL A 20 -17.57 0.12 26.93
CA VAL A 20 -17.91 0.37 25.53
C VAL A 20 -16.60 0.09 24.82
N VAL A 21 -16.36 -1.18 24.53
CA VAL A 21 -15.97 -1.69 23.22
C VAL A 21 -15.23 -0.60 22.43
N ASP A 22 -14.07 -0.21 22.94
CA ASP A 22 -12.95 0.32 22.17
C ASP A 22 -12.39 -0.79 21.25
N THR A 23 -13.07 -1.94 21.18
CA THR A 23 -12.84 -3.05 20.27
C THR A 23 -13.58 -2.83 18.95
N LYS A 24 -13.14 -1.79 18.23
CA LYS A 24 -13.25 -1.51 16.79
C LYS A 24 -13.40 0.00 16.65
N GLU A 25 -12.36 0.75 17.02
CA GLU A 25 -12.04 1.90 16.17
C GLU A 25 -11.85 1.31 14.78
N THR A 26 -12.90 1.42 13.96
CA THR A 26 -12.91 1.06 12.54
C THR A 26 -11.60 1.60 11.98
N GLU A 27 -10.62 0.73 11.72
CA GLU A 27 -9.25 1.10 11.43
C GLU A 27 -9.30 2.04 10.21
N LYS A 28 -9.29 3.37 10.46
CA LYS A 28 -9.68 4.35 9.45
C LYS A 28 -8.63 4.27 8.36
N LEU A 29 -9.05 3.85 7.16
CA LEU A 29 -8.15 3.80 6.01
C LEU A 29 -7.42 5.14 5.87
N PRO A 30 -6.10 5.14 5.60
CA PRO A 30 -5.33 6.36 5.45
C PRO A 30 -6.03 7.32 4.47
N ARG A 31 -6.08 8.60 4.83
CA ARG A 31 -6.66 9.63 3.95
C ARG A 31 -5.95 9.51 2.59
N PHE A 32 -6.73 9.45 1.51
CA PHE A 32 -6.29 9.26 0.12
C PHE A 32 -5.90 7.84 -0.34
N PHE A 33 -5.93 6.81 0.53
CA PHE A 33 -5.60 5.43 0.11
C PHE A 33 -6.48 4.93 -1.06
N SER A 34 -7.78 5.21 -0.99
CA SER A 34 -8.72 4.85 -2.06
C SER A 34 -8.41 5.55 -3.38
N ALA A 35 -8.20 6.87 -3.34
CA ALA A 35 -7.86 7.66 -4.52
C ALA A 35 -6.54 7.19 -5.17
N LEU A 36 -5.52 6.92 -4.35
CA LEU A 36 -4.22 6.42 -4.83
C LEU A 36 -4.34 5.01 -5.41
N THR A 37 -5.19 4.15 -4.85
CA THR A 37 -5.44 2.80 -5.38
C THR A 37 -6.08 2.87 -6.77
N TYR A 38 -7.11 3.72 -6.97
CA TYR A 38 -7.73 3.91 -8.27
C TYR A 38 -6.76 4.52 -9.29
N ALA A 39 -5.97 5.52 -8.87
CA ALA A 39 -4.94 6.11 -9.72
C ALA A 39 -3.91 5.05 -10.15
N SER A 40 -3.43 4.25 -9.21
CA SER A 40 -2.44 3.19 -9.44
C SER A 40 -2.98 2.07 -10.36
N LEU A 41 -4.25 1.69 -10.22
CA LEU A 41 -4.88 0.75 -11.15
C LEU A 41 -4.88 1.29 -12.59
N GLY A 42 -5.29 2.55 -12.78
CA GLY A 42 -5.31 3.18 -14.11
C GLY A 42 -3.91 3.37 -14.69
N LEU A 43 -2.97 3.85 -13.87
CA LEU A 43 -1.59 4.09 -14.26
C LEU A 43 -0.83 2.81 -14.57
N SER A 44 -1.05 1.72 -13.84
CA SER A 44 -0.41 0.42 -14.12
C SER A 44 -0.92 -0.27 -15.39
N PHE A 45 -2.18 -0.02 -15.79
CA PHE A 45 -2.77 -0.64 -16.98
C PHE A 45 -2.16 -0.11 -18.29
N ILE A 46 -1.90 1.19 -18.39
CA ILE A 46 -1.34 1.81 -19.61
C ILE A 46 0.03 1.22 -20.04
N PRO A 47 1.06 1.16 -19.17
CA PRO A 47 2.36 0.60 -19.52
C PRO A 47 2.28 -0.91 -19.75
N PHE A 48 1.31 -1.60 -19.16
CA PHE A 48 1.01 -2.99 -19.51
C PHE A 48 0.55 -3.12 -20.96
N VAL A 49 -0.44 -2.32 -21.39
CA VAL A 49 -0.92 -2.30 -22.79
C VAL A 49 0.22 -1.95 -23.75
N PHE A 50 1.03 -0.94 -23.44
CA PHE A 50 2.20 -0.61 -24.26
C PHE A 50 3.22 -1.74 -24.32
N SER A 51 3.45 -2.44 -23.21
CA SER A 51 4.35 -3.60 -23.20
C SER A 51 3.85 -4.76 -24.06
N LEU A 52 2.53 -4.96 -24.16
CA LEU A 52 1.95 -5.93 -25.09
C LEU A 52 2.12 -5.53 -26.56
N ILE A 53 2.17 -4.23 -26.88
CA ILE A 53 2.48 -3.76 -28.24
C ILE A 53 3.97 -3.95 -28.52
N ILE A 54 4.83 -3.59 -27.56
CA ILE A 54 6.29 -3.63 -27.69
C ILE A 54 6.84 -5.06 -27.73
N ILE A 55 6.11 -6.05 -27.19
CA ILE A 55 6.55 -7.46 -27.17
C ILE A 55 6.87 -8.01 -28.57
N GLN A 56 6.24 -7.46 -29.62
CA GLN A 56 6.48 -7.83 -31.01
C GLN A 56 7.88 -7.42 -31.49
N ILE A 57 8.47 -6.39 -30.88
CA ILE A 57 9.80 -5.86 -31.21
C ILE A 57 10.84 -6.37 -30.21
N SER A 58 10.52 -6.29 -28.92
CA SER A 58 11.47 -6.59 -27.86
C SER A 58 10.82 -7.30 -26.68
N ARG A 59 10.87 -8.62 -26.71
CA ARG A 59 10.32 -9.50 -25.66
C ARG A 59 11.01 -9.28 -24.32
N ILE A 60 12.35 -9.28 -24.33
CA ILE A 60 13.18 -9.19 -23.10
C ILE A 60 12.86 -7.91 -22.32
N ASN A 61 12.67 -6.78 -23.01
CA ASN A 61 12.42 -5.51 -22.37
C ASN A 61 10.96 -5.32 -21.89
N SER A 62 10.02 -6.13 -22.39
CA SER A 62 8.60 -6.04 -22.04
C SER A 62 8.20 -6.94 -20.87
N ILE A 63 8.95 -8.04 -20.64
CA ILE A 63 8.66 -9.02 -19.57
C ILE A 63 8.60 -8.37 -18.18
N PRO A 64 9.55 -7.51 -17.76
CA PRO A 64 9.52 -6.91 -16.43
C PRO A 64 8.24 -6.10 -16.15
N THR A 65 7.75 -5.34 -17.13
CA THR A 65 6.51 -4.55 -16.98
C THR A 65 5.28 -5.45 -16.87
N ILE A 66 5.23 -6.54 -17.64
CA ILE A 66 4.14 -7.52 -17.56
C ILE A 66 4.11 -8.18 -16.18
N LEU A 67 5.28 -8.57 -15.66
CA LEU A 67 5.39 -9.11 -14.30
C LEU A 67 5.00 -8.08 -13.24
N ALA A 68 5.46 -6.84 -13.38
CA ALA A 68 5.11 -5.74 -12.47
C ALA A 68 3.59 -5.57 -12.38
N TYR A 69 2.89 -5.55 -13.51
CA TYR A 69 1.43 -5.48 -13.57
C TYR A 69 0.76 -6.72 -12.97
N PHE A 70 1.22 -7.92 -13.32
CA PHE A 70 0.65 -9.18 -12.82
C PHE A 70 0.70 -9.27 -11.30
N PHE A 71 1.83 -8.91 -10.69
CA PHE A 71 1.97 -8.87 -9.24
C PHE A 71 1.27 -7.66 -8.59
N SER A 72 1.05 -6.55 -9.30
CA SER A 72 0.29 -5.42 -8.76
C SER A 72 -1.22 -5.70 -8.71
N THR A 73 -1.72 -6.51 -9.65
CA THR A 73 -3.15 -6.86 -9.78
C THR A 73 -3.77 -7.43 -8.48
N PRO A 74 -3.19 -8.43 -7.79
CA PRO A 74 -3.76 -8.94 -6.54
C PRO A 74 -3.76 -7.88 -5.43
N PHE A 75 -2.76 -6.99 -5.39
CA PHE A 75 -2.77 -5.85 -4.49
C PHE A 75 -3.93 -4.90 -4.78
N HIS A 76 -4.12 -4.51 -6.05
CA HIS A 76 -5.22 -3.63 -6.44
C HIS A 76 -6.58 -4.28 -6.14
N LEU A 77 -6.75 -5.56 -6.43
CA LEU A 77 -7.98 -6.28 -6.14
C LEU A 77 -8.26 -6.30 -4.63
N ALA A 78 -7.27 -6.64 -3.80
CA ALA A 78 -7.41 -6.63 -2.34
C ALA A 78 -7.74 -5.23 -1.80
N ALA A 79 -7.08 -4.20 -2.32
CA ALA A 79 -7.35 -2.81 -1.95
C ALA A 79 -8.75 -2.35 -2.37
N LEU A 80 -9.21 -2.71 -3.57
CA LEU A 80 -10.57 -2.44 -4.05
C LEU A 80 -11.63 -3.17 -3.23
N LEU A 81 -11.38 -4.42 -2.84
CA LEU A 81 -12.26 -5.18 -1.96
C LEU A 81 -12.36 -4.51 -0.58
N LEU A 82 -11.25 -4.02 -0.02
CA LEU A 82 -11.27 -3.23 1.23
C LEU A 82 -12.08 -1.94 1.08
N ILE A 83 -11.88 -1.19 0.00
CA ILE A 83 -12.61 0.06 -0.27
C ILE A 83 -14.10 -0.24 -0.40
N TRP A 84 -14.46 -1.28 -1.15
CA TRP A 84 -15.84 -1.71 -1.35
C TRP A 84 -16.47 -2.15 -0.02
N GLN A 85 -15.77 -2.94 0.78
CA GLN A 85 -16.24 -3.37 2.09
C GLN A 85 -16.48 -2.18 3.03
N GLN A 86 -15.54 -1.23 3.09
CA GLN A 86 -15.71 -0.02 3.90
C GLN A 86 -16.92 0.81 3.44
N SER A 87 -17.16 0.89 2.13
CA SER A 87 -18.32 1.62 1.58
C SER A 87 -19.65 0.97 1.94
N ARG A 88 -19.67 -0.34 2.18
CA ARG A 88 -20.86 -1.13 2.52
C ARG A 88 -21.03 -1.39 4.02
N GLN A 89 -20.09 -0.95 4.86
CA GLN A 89 -20.08 -1.21 6.31
C GLN A 89 -20.21 -2.70 6.66
N ILE A 90 -19.75 -3.59 5.78
CA ILE A 90 -19.81 -5.04 6.01
C ILE A 90 -18.61 -5.45 6.86
N ASP A 91 -18.85 -6.13 7.97
CA ASP A 91 -17.82 -6.69 8.83
C ASP A 91 -17.29 -8.04 8.28
N MET A 92 -16.66 -8.02 7.11
CA MET A 92 -15.88 -9.16 6.63
C MET A 92 -14.44 -9.05 7.14
N GLN A 93 -13.94 -10.07 7.84
CA GLN A 93 -12.53 -10.11 8.25
C GLN A 93 -11.67 -10.52 7.04
N LEU A 94 -11.31 -9.56 6.20
CA LEU A 94 -10.29 -9.78 5.17
C LEU A 94 -8.90 -9.86 5.82
N PRO A 95 -8.04 -10.84 5.45
CA PRO A 95 -6.70 -10.97 6.04
C PRO A 95 -5.72 -9.86 5.62
N PHE A 96 -6.14 -8.92 4.77
CA PHE A 96 -5.33 -7.85 4.25
C PHE A 96 -5.50 -6.57 5.07
N HIS A 97 -4.45 -6.17 5.80
CA HIS A 97 -4.37 -4.89 6.51
C HIS A 97 -3.33 -3.98 5.83
N PRO A 98 -3.72 -2.80 5.32
CA PRO A 98 -2.83 -1.92 4.55
C PRO A 98 -1.69 -1.33 5.41
N THR A 99 -1.92 -1.17 6.71
CA THR A 99 -0.97 -0.67 7.72
C THR A 99 -0.03 -1.76 8.27
N SER A 100 -0.23 -3.02 7.89
CA SER A 100 0.60 -4.12 8.35
C SER A 100 2.01 -4.06 7.72
N TRP A 101 3.03 -4.52 8.45
CA TRP A 101 4.40 -4.62 7.92
C TRP A 101 4.48 -5.46 6.64
N ARG A 102 3.66 -6.53 6.55
CA ARG A 102 3.59 -7.40 5.37
C ARG A 102 3.07 -6.65 4.16
N SER A 103 2.00 -5.87 4.33
CA SER A 103 1.43 -5.06 3.24
C SER A 103 2.40 -3.95 2.81
N ILE A 104 3.00 -3.23 3.75
CA ILE A 104 3.98 -2.18 3.43
C ILE A 104 5.18 -2.76 2.67
N ALA A 105 5.76 -3.88 3.15
CA ALA A 105 6.86 -4.54 2.47
C ALA A 105 6.46 -4.99 1.06
N TYR A 106 5.24 -5.47 0.88
CA TYR A 106 4.72 -5.85 -0.42
C TYR A 106 4.55 -4.64 -1.35
N ILE A 107 3.99 -3.52 -0.88
CA ILE A 107 3.90 -2.27 -1.67
C ILE A 107 5.29 -1.78 -2.07
N SER A 108 6.27 -1.82 -1.15
CA SER A 108 7.66 -1.47 -1.46
C SER A 108 8.29 -2.39 -2.50
N PHE A 109 8.01 -3.69 -2.43
CA PHE A 109 8.43 -4.65 -3.45
C PHE A 109 7.79 -4.34 -4.82
N LEU A 110 6.49 -4.02 -4.85
CA LEU A 110 5.82 -3.60 -6.09
C LEU A 110 6.46 -2.34 -6.67
N ALA A 111 6.74 -1.33 -5.85
CA ALA A 111 7.44 -0.13 -6.29
C ALA A 111 8.82 -0.44 -6.89
N ALA A 112 9.58 -1.34 -6.27
CA ALA A 112 10.87 -1.79 -6.78
C ALA A 112 10.74 -2.52 -8.14
N MET A 113 9.70 -3.33 -8.34
CA MET A 113 9.45 -3.97 -9.64
C MET A 113 9.09 -2.95 -10.72
N TRP A 114 8.30 -1.93 -10.40
CA TRP A 114 7.98 -0.85 -11.35
C TRP A 114 9.22 -0.03 -11.71
N LEU A 115 10.13 0.22 -10.76
CA LEU A 115 11.43 0.82 -11.04
C LEU A 115 12.30 -0.07 -11.93
N PHE A 116 12.34 -1.37 -11.66
CA PHE A 116 13.07 -2.32 -12.50
C PHE A 116 12.52 -2.35 -13.93
N ALA A 117 11.19 -2.42 -14.07
CA ALA A 117 10.52 -2.35 -15.37
C ALA A 117 10.83 -1.06 -16.13
N MET A 118 10.83 0.07 -15.43
CA MET A 118 11.23 1.37 -15.98
C MET A 118 12.67 1.36 -16.51
N ILE A 119 13.63 0.83 -15.74
CA ILE A 119 15.03 0.73 -16.15
C ILE A 119 15.15 -0.15 -17.40
N THR A 120 14.53 -1.32 -17.42
CA THR A 120 14.60 -2.22 -18.59
C THR A 120 13.93 -1.60 -19.81
N ALA A 121 12.77 -0.96 -19.65
CA ALA A 121 12.09 -0.26 -20.75
C ALA A 121 12.96 0.90 -21.30
N GLY A 122 13.59 1.67 -20.41
CA GLY A 122 14.51 2.76 -20.80
C GLY A 122 15.76 2.26 -21.53
N MET A 123 16.36 1.16 -21.07
CA MET A 123 17.46 0.49 -21.77
C MET A 123 17.04 -0.02 -23.14
N GLY A 124 15.86 -0.65 -23.24
CA GLY A 124 15.28 -1.11 -24.48
C GLY A 124 15.01 0.02 -25.47
N ALA A 125 14.49 1.15 -24.98
CA ALA A 125 14.28 2.34 -25.79
C ALA A 125 15.59 2.89 -26.35
N ARG A 126 16.63 2.99 -25.51
CA ARG A 126 17.96 3.42 -25.95
C ARG A 126 18.54 2.51 -27.02
N ALA A 127 18.44 1.19 -26.83
CA ALA A 127 18.91 0.21 -27.80
C ALA A 127 18.15 0.31 -29.13
N PHE A 128 16.82 0.48 -29.07
CA PHE A 128 15.97 0.67 -30.25
C PHE A 128 16.31 1.95 -31.00
N VAL A 129 16.48 3.08 -30.30
CA VAL A 129 16.86 4.35 -30.95
C VAL A 129 18.23 4.26 -31.62
N ALA A 130 19.19 3.57 -31.00
CA ALA A 130 20.53 3.40 -31.56
C ALA A 130 20.59 2.45 -32.75
N GLY A 131 19.79 1.37 -32.75
CA GLY A 131 19.89 0.29 -33.74
C GLY A 131 18.93 0.37 -34.93
N THR A 132 17.81 1.10 -34.82
CA THR A 132 16.67 0.93 -35.75
C THR A 132 16.40 2.11 -36.68
N ARG A 133 17.25 3.15 -36.68
CA ARG A 133 17.16 4.23 -37.66
C ARG A 133 17.69 3.75 -39.02
N THR A 134 16.91 2.93 -39.71
CA THR A 134 17.23 2.47 -41.06
C THR A 134 16.82 3.54 -42.06
N CYS A 135 17.82 4.21 -42.62
CA CYS A 135 17.64 5.13 -43.73
C CYS A 135 17.98 4.39 -45.02
N THR A 136 17.05 4.37 -45.96
CA THR A 136 17.30 3.84 -47.30
C THR A 136 17.86 4.97 -48.16
N THR A 137 19.03 4.76 -48.76
CA THR A 137 19.56 5.69 -49.76
C THR A 137 18.87 5.43 -51.10
N VAL A 138 18.05 6.37 -51.53
CA VAL A 138 17.42 6.35 -52.85
C VAL A 138 18.28 7.20 -53.78
N PHE A 139 18.66 6.64 -54.93
CA PHE A 139 19.33 7.38 -55.98
C PHE A 139 18.27 7.88 -56.96
N SER A 140 18.18 9.20 -57.14
CA SER A 140 17.30 9.84 -58.12
C SER A 140 18.10 10.94 -58.82
N ASP A 141 18.11 10.94 -60.16
CA ASP A 141 18.74 11.99 -60.98
C ASP A 141 20.22 12.28 -60.63
N GLY A 142 21.02 11.24 -60.41
CA GLY A 142 22.45 11.38 -60.10
C GLY A 142 22.77 11.88 -58.68
N HIS A 143 21.75 12.18 -57.87
CA HIS A 143 21.89 12.54 -56.47
C HIS A 143 21.41 11.40 -55.55
N SER A 144 22.19 11.11 -54.51
CA SER A 144 21.77 10.22 -53.43
C SER A 144 20.99 11.02 -52.39
N ARG A 145 19.76 10.58 -52.07
CA ARG A 145 18.96 11.13 -50.98
C ARG A 145 18.64 10.01 -50.00
N SER A 146 18.98 10.20 -48.73
CA SER A 146 18.57 9.28 -47.67
C SER A 146 17.12 9.57 -47.29
N VAL A 147 16.27 8.56 -47.39
CA VAL A 147 14.88 8.59 -46.92
C VAL A 147 14.81 7.68 -45.70
N CYS A 148 14.43 8.23 -44.54
CA CYS A 148 14.26 7.47 -43.31
C CYS A 148 12.76 7.22 -43.08
N TYR A 149 12.39 5.99 -42.73
CA TYR A 149 11.00 5.65 -42.41
C TYR A 149 10.63 6.12 -40.99
N ASP A 150 10.30 7.40 -40.86
CA ASP A 150 10.17 8.05 -39.55
C ASP A 150 8.84 7.74 -38.83
N ASN A 151 7.75 7.44 -39.54
CA ASN A 151 6.42 7.30 -38.92
C ASN A 151 6.30 6.11 -37.97
N HIS A 152 6.78 4.93 -38.35
CA HIS A 152 6.76 3.75 -37.48
C HIS A 152 7.74 3.89 -36.31
N PHE A 153 8.92 4.48 -36.59
CA PHE A 153 9.94 4.76 -35.59
C PHE A 153 9.45 5.74 -34.51
N ASN A 154 8.92 6.90 -34.92
CA ASN A 154 8.43 7.93 -34.00
C ASN A 154 7.28 7.43 -33.13
N ARG A 155 6.38 6.60 -33.68
CA ARG A 155 5.27 6.00 -32.92
C ARG A 155 5.78 5.04 -31.84
N MET A 156 6.73 4.17 -32.19
CA MET A 156 7.31 3.21 -31.23
C MET A 156 8.12 3.90 -30.14
N VAL A 157 8.91 4.90 -30.50
CA VAL A 157 9.64 5.73 -29.52
C VAL A 157 8.66 6.46 -28.60
N GLY A 158 7.56 7.00 -29.14
CA GLY A 158 6.50 7.62 -28.35
C GLY A 158 5.87 6.66 -27.33
N PHE A 159 5.58 5.42 -27.72
CA PHE A 159 5.07 4.39 -26.79
C PHE A 159 6.09 4.04 -25.71
N LEU A 160 7.36 3.89 -26.06
CA LEU A 160 8.44 3.59 -25.12
C LEU A 160 8.59 4.71 -24.07
N ILE A 161 8.69 5.97 -24.52
CA ILE A 161 8.80 7.12 -23.61
C ILE A 161 7.58 7.23 -22.70
N SER A 162 6.37 7.07 -23.26
CA SER A 162 5.12 7.14 -22.49
C SER A 162 5.04 6.01 -21.46
N ALA A 163 5.41 4.78 -21.85
CA ALA A 163 5.46 3.64 -20.94
C ALA A 163 6.44 3.86 -19.79
N THR A 164 7.64 4.37 -20.08
CA THR A 164 8.65 4.70 -19.07
C THR A 164 8.15 5.78 -18.12
N ALA A 165 7.60 6.89 -18.63
CA ALA A 165 7.10 7.99 -17.82
C ALA A 165 5.96 7.55 -16.89
N ILE A 166 5.02 6.74 -17.40
CA ILE A 166 3.90 6.23 -16.61
C ILE A 166 4.38 5.19 -15.57
N ALA A 167 5.35 4.34 -15.91
CA ALA A 167 5.95 3.40 -14.95
C ALA A 167 6.67 4.14 -13.79
N VAL A 168 7.34 5.26 -14.07
CA VAL A 168 7.91 6.12 -13.01
C VAL A 168 6.80 6.68 -12.10
N LEU A 169 5.72 7.17 -12.71
CA LEU A 169 4.61 7.73 -11.96
C LEU A 169 3.94 6.66 -11.08
N GLU A 170 3.78 5.44 -11.60
CA GLU A 170 3.25 4.30 -10.84
C GLU A 170 4.16 3.93 -9.66
N ALA A 171 5.48 3.83 -9.88
CA ALA A 171 6.43 3.59 -8.80
C ALA A 171 6.36 4.68 -7.72
N PHE A 172 6.22 5.95 -8.13
CA PHE A 172 6.07 7.07 -7.21
C PHE A 172 4.77 6.97 -6.39
N VAL A 173 3.65 6.66 -7.04
CA VAL A 173 2.34 6.47 -6.36
C VAL A 173 2.42 5.33 -5.34
N LEU A 174 3.04 4.20 -5.68
CA LEU A 174 3.23 3.08 -4.75
C LEU A 174 4.15 3.46 -3.57
N CYS A 175 5.23 4.21 -3.81
CA CYS A 175 6.08 4.74 -2.74
C CYS A 175 5.31 5.66 -1.79
N VAL A 176 4.46 6.54 -2.33
CA VAL A 176 3.60 7.41 -1.51
C VAL A 176 2.60 6.58 -0.70
N MET A 177 1.98 5.56 -1.31
CA MET A 177 1.09 4.64 -0.57
C MET A 177 1.83 3.92 0.56
N ALA A 178 3.02 3.36 0.30
CA ALA A 178 3.83 2.71 1.33
C ALA A 178 4.17 3.68 2.48
N PHE A 179 4.55 4.91 2.14
CA PHE A 179 4.86 5.95 3.11
C PHE A 179 3.64 6.33 3.97
N LEU A 180 2.48 6.55 3.34
CA LEU A 180 1.23 6.86 4.06
C LEU A 180 0.80 5.71 4.96
N CYS A 181 0.88 4.47 4.48
CA CYS A 181 0.59 3.27 5.26
C CYS A 181 1.55 3.14 6.45
N PHE A 182 2.85 3.41 6.25
CA PHE A 182 3.86 3.39 7.31
C PHE A 182 3.63 4.47 8.37
N ARG A 183 3.30 5.70 7.95
CA ARG A 183 3.04 6.82 8.86
C ARG A 183 1.74 6.65 9.64
N SER A 184 0.73 6.01 9.03
CA SER A 184 -0.59 5.79 9.65
C SER A 184 -0.61 4.61 10.62
N ARG A 185 0.53 3.95 10.87
CA ARG A 185 0.57 2.81 11.77
C ARG A 185 0.31 3.26 13.21
N PRO A 186 -0.52 2.53 13.96
CA PRO A 186 -0.61 2.75 15.39
C PRO A 186 0.78 2.48 16.01
N ARG A 187 1.36 3.51 16.62
CA ARG A 187 2.58 3.38 17.39
C ARG A 187 2.26 2.39 18.50
N LYS A 188 2.89 1.21 18.50
CA LYS A 188 2.75 0.26 19.62
C LYS A 188 3.03 1.06 20.89
N GLN A 189 1.98 1.33 21.69
CA GLN A 189 2.19 1.87 23.01
C GLN A 189 3.10 0.86 23.70
N THR A 190 4.26 1.33 24.15
CA THR A 190 5.15 0.57 25.03
C THR A 190 4.28 -0.06 26.11
N PRO A 191 4.44 -1.36 26.44
CA PRO A 191 3.74 -1.92 27.58
C PRO A 191 3.99 -0.98 28.75
N GLN A 192 2.96 -0.33 29.27
CA GLN A 192 3.08 0.34 30.55
C GLN A 192 3.42 -0.77 31.53
N VAL A 193 4.70 -0.90 31.85
CA VAL A 193 5.17 -1.65 33.00
C VAL A 193 4.37 -1.08 34.18
N PRO A 194 3.58 -1.89 34.91
CA PRO A 194 2.90 -1.40 36.09
C PRO A 194 3.96 -0.80 36.99
N SER A 195 3.87 0.51 37.26
CA SER A 195 4.77 1.18 38.18
C SER A 195 4.72 0.44 39.51
N PRO A 196 5.83 -0.11 40.04
CA PRO A 196 5.80 -0.74 41.35
C PRO A 196 5.38 0.34 42.35
N ARG A 197 4.24 0.10 42.98
CA ARG A 197 3.64 0.98 43.98
C ARG A 197 4.66 1.19 45.09
N SER A 198 4.99 2.47 45.31
CA SER A 198 5.77 2.99 46.42
C SER A 198 5.47 2.26 47.74
N SER A 199 6.57 1.80 48.35
CA SER A 199 6.82 1.46 49.75
C SER A 199 5.90 2.04 50.86
N SER A 200 5.58 1.14 51.82
CA SER A 200 5.48 1.32 53.29
C SER A 200 4.12 1.77 53.91
N PRO A 201 3.76 1.42 55.17
CA PRO A 201 4.45 0.61 56.20
C PRO A 201 3.65 -0.59 56.75
N SER A 202 4.39 -1.43 57.48
CA SER A 202 4.01 -2.55 58.34
C SER A 202 2.80 -2.30 59.26
N PRO A 203 1.88 -3.26 59.44
CA PRO A 203 0.92 -3.23 60.54
C PRO A 203 1.55 -3.80 61.82
N SER A 204 1.54 -3.01 62.90
CA SER A 204 1.82 -3.51 64.25
C SER A 204 0.66 -4.38 64.73
N PRO A 205 0.90 -5.46 65.49
CA PRO A 205 -0.18 -6.26 66.05
C PRO A 205 -0.66 -5.63 67.37
N SER A 206 -1.96 -5.36 67.46
CA SER A 206 -2.66 -4.93 68.68
C SER A 206 -3.70 -5.98 69.07
N PRO A 207 -4.05 -6.11 70.37
CA PRO A 207 -4.22 -7.40 71.03
C PRO A 207 -5.62 -8.00 70.91
N LYS A 208 -5.67 -9.35 70.94
CA LYS A 208 -6.90 -10.11 71.17
C LYS A 208 -7.48 -9.78 72.54
N VAL A 209 -8.67 -9.19 72.56
CA VAL A 209 -9.55 -9.15 73.74
C VAL A 209 -10.49 -10.35 73.64
N LEU A 210 -10.40 -11.25 74.62
CA LEU A 210 -11.33 -12.35 74.87
C LEU A 210 -12.40 -11.87 75.86
N SER A 211 -13.67 -12.03 75.52
CA SER A 211 -14.84 -12.04 76.40
C SER A 211 -15.97 -12.68 75.58
N ALA A 212 -16.75 -13.67 76.02
CA ALA A 212 -16.81 -14.45 77.26
C ALA A 212 -17.23 -15.88 76.89
#